data_AF-A0A941PNW5-F1
#
_entry.id   AF-A0A941PNW5-F1
#
_cell.length_a   1.000
_cell.length_b   1.000
_cell.length_c   1.000
_cell.angle_alpha   90.00
_cell.angle_beta   90.00
_cell.angle_gamma   90.00
#
_symmetry.space_group_name_H-M   'P 1'
#
loop_
_entity.id
_entity.type
_entity.pdbx_description
1 polymer ?
#
loop_
_entity_poly.entity_id
_entity_poly.type
_entity_poly.pdbx_seq_one_letter_code
_entity_poly.pdbx_strand_id
1 'polypeptide(L)' 'MRMKIALAGAMTLALAACQTVKIENAAGGTFDIGYDALRHGSLDADVAANRHCGGAATMVSDTAHDDGRHYRNYRCTRRR' A
#
# COMPACT_ATOMS: atom_id res chain seq x y z
N MET A 1 35.33 41.09 -4.29
CA MET A 1 34.16 41.10 -5.19
C MET A 1 33.98 39.69 -5.74
N ARG A 2 33.20 38.84 -5.05
CA ARG A 2 31.94 38.23 -5.52
C ARG A 2 32.01 37.60 -6.92
N MET A 3 32.00 36.27 -6.99
CA MET A 3 30.90 35.52 -7.63
C MET A 3 31.00 34.03 -7.28
N LYS A 4 30.09 33.59 -6.41
CA LYS A 4 29.81 32.18 -6.14
C LYS A 4 29.07 31.64 -7.37
N ILE A 5 29.68 30.72 -8.11
CA ILE A 5 29.00 30.02 -9.20
C ILE A 5 28.10 28.97 -8.56
N ALA A 6 26.85 29.34 -8.33
CA ALA A 6 25.76 28.43 -8.07
C ALA A 6 25.24 27.91 -9.42
N LEU A 7 25.51 26.64 -9.73
CA LEU A 7 24.82 25.85 -10.74
C LEU A 7 24.66 24.45 -10.13
N ALA A 8 23.59 23.69 -10.30
CA ALA A 8 22.23 23.91 -10.75
C ALA A 8 21.61 22.51 -10.60
N GLY A 9 20.38 22.45 -10.11
CA GLY A 9 19.42 21.40 -10.48
C GLY A 9 19.80 19.94 -10.21
N ALA A 10 19.78 19.52 -8.95
CA ALA A 10 19.37 18.15 -8.63
C ALA A 10 17.85 18.16 -8.40
N MET A 11 17.11 18.32 -9.50
CA MET A 11 15.66 18.16 -9.55
C MET A 11 15.38 16.66 -9.59
N THR A 12 15.51 15.97 -8.46
CA THR A 12 14.96 14.61 -8.32
C THR A 12 13.46 14.75 -8.06
N LEU A 13 12.71 14.79 -9.17
CA LEU A 13 11.32 14.38 -9.21
C LEU A 13 11.22 12.94 -8.68
N ALA A 14 11.01 12.77 -7.38
CA ALA A 14 10.42 11.57 -6.83
C ALA A 14 8.95 11.88 -6.52
N LEU A 15 8.14 11.89 -7.58
CA LEU A 15 6.73 11.59 -7.46
C LEU A 15 6.61 10.17 -6.87
N ALA A 16 6.47 10.11 -5.55
CA ALA A 16 5.85 8.98 -4.89
C ALA A 16 5.16 9.50 -3.64
N ALA A 17 4.18 10.39 -3.82
CA ALA A 17 2.94 10.24 -3.08
C ALA A 17 2.29 8.91 -3.54
N CYS A 18 2.98 7.80 -3.26
CA CYS A 18 2.50 6.45 -3.39
C CYS A 18 1.31 6.39 -2.46
N GLN A 19 0.11 6.34 -3.04
CA GLN A 19 -1.14 6.25 -2.32
C GLN A 19 -0.98 5.09 -1.34
N THR A 20 -0.87 5.47 -0.07
CA THR A 20 -0.40 4.59 0.99
C THR A 20 -1.46 3.53 1.15
N VAL A 21 -1.17 2.32 0.65
CA VAL A 21 -1.92 1.13 0.99
C VAL A 21 -1.94 1.08 2.52
N LYS A 22 -3.10 1.39 3.11
CA LYS A 22 -3.23 1.48 4.56
C LYS A 22 -3.47 0.08 5.08
N ILE A 23 -2.55 -0.36 5.94
CA ILE A 23 -2.64 -1.61 6.66
C ILE A 23 -3.21 -1.30 8.04
N GLU A 24 -4.41 -1.78 8.31
CA GLU A 24 -5.06 -1.63 9.60
C GLU A 24 -5.14 -3.01 10.28
N ASN A 25 -4.49 -3.18 11.43
CA ASN A 25 -4.50 -4.46 12.13
C ASN A 25 -5.86 -4.65 12.81
N ALA A 26 -6.57 -5.71 12.43
CA ALA A 26 -7.82 -6.10 13.04
C ALA A 26 -7.58 -7.05 14.22
N ALA A 27 -8.46 -7.02 15.21
CA ALA A 27 -8.43 -7.98 16.30
C ALA A 27 -8.64 -9.40 15.75
N GLY A 28 -7.82 -10.37 16.18
CA GLY A 28 -7.91 -11.77 15.73
C GLY A 28 -6.81 -12.22 14.77
N GLY A 29 -5.77 -11.41 14.55
CA GLY A 29 -4.61 -11.79 13.73
C GLY A 29 -4.84 -11.66 12.23
N THR A 30 -5.82 -10.84 11.85
CA THR A 30 -6.05 -10.38 10.48
C THR A 30 -5.70 -8.90 10.35
N PHE A 31 -5.59 -8.42 9.13
CA PHE A 31 -5.33 -7.03 8.82
C PHE A 31 -6.06 -6.63 7.54
N ASP A 32 -6.51 -5.38 7.49
CA ASP A 32 -7.21 -4.81 6.35
C ASP A 32 -6.25 -4.05 5.45
N ILE A 33 -6.45 -4.17 4.14
CA ILE A 33 -5.82 -3.37 3.12
C ILE A 33 -6.89 -2.56 2.41
N GLY A 34 -6.87 -1.25 2.66
CA GLY A 34 -7.70 -0.28 1.96
C GLY A 34 -7.05 0.17 0.65
N TYR A 35 -7.79 0.14 -0.45
CA TYR A 35 -7.39 0.66 -1.75
C TYR A 35 -8.56 1.37 -2.47
N ASP A 36 -8.23 2.32 -3.34
CA ASP A 36 -9.21 2.99 -4.21
C ASP A 36 -9.38 2.15 -5.48
N ALA A 37 -10.56 1.57 -5.70
CA ALA A 37 -10.79 0.67 -6.82
C ALA A 37 -10.80 1.36 -8.19
N LEU A 38 -10.91 2.69 -8.23
CA LEU A 38 -10.80 3.46 -9.47
C LEU A 38 -9.34 3.63 -9.92
N ARG A 39 -8.38 3.36 -9.01
CA ARG A 39 -6.95 3.59 -9.23
C ARG A 39 -6.10 2.34 -9.06
N HIS A 40 -6.53 1.43 -8.21
CA HIS A 40 -5.79 0.24 -7.81
C HIS A 40 -6.69 -0.99 -7.89
N GLY A 41 -6.09 -2.10 -8.33
CA GLY A 41 -6.79 -3.37 -8.46
C GLY A 41 -6.72 -4.20 -7.18
N SER A 42 -7.59 -5.18 -7.08
CA SER A 42 -7.53 -6.21 -6.03
C SER A 42 -6.15 -6.89 -5.97
N LEU A 43 -5.47 -7.06 -7.11
CA LEU A 43 -4.11 -7.59 -7.19
C LEU A 43 -3.07 -6.75 -6.44
N ASP A 44 -3.19 -5.42 -6.44
CA ASP A 44 -2.27 -4.53 -5.71
C ASP A 44 -2.41 -4.77 -4.20
N ALA A 45 -3.63 -5.01 -3.73
CA ALA A 45 -3.90 -5.40 -2.35
C ALA A 45 -3.30 -6.77 -2.02
N ASP A 46 -3.38 -7.75 -2.91
CA ASP A 46 -2.76 -9.08 -2.70
C ASP A 46 -1.23 -8.99 -2.61
N VAL A 47 -0.60 -8.21 -3.49
CA VAL A 47 0.85 -7.98 -3.48
C VAL A 47 1.27 -7.27 -2.19
N ALA A 48 0.51 -6.27 -1.76
CA ALA A 48 0.77 -5.57 -0.51
C ALA A 48 0.59 -6.48 0.71
N ALA A 49 -0.42 -7.34 0.72
CA ALA A 49 -0.64 -8.32 1.79
C ALA A 49 0.52 -9.32 1.87
N ASN A 50 0.96 -9.85 0.73
CA ASN A 50 2.09 -10.77 0.66
C ASN A 50 3.39 -10.12 1.17
N ARG A 51 3.62 -8.85 0.80
CA ARG A 51 4.76 -8.07 1.27
C ARG A 51 4.69 -7.85 2.79
N HIS A 52 3.52 -7.51 3.33
CA HIS A 52 3.32 -7.32 4.77
C HIS A 52 3.65 -8.59 5.56
N CYS A 53 3.21 -9.74 5.07
CA CYS A 53 3.46 -11.02 5.73
C CYS A 53 4.87 -11.59 5.51
N GLY A 54 5.71 -10.98 4.65
CA GLY A 54 6.97 -11.57 4.22
C GLY A 54 6.81 -12.93 3.54
N GLY A 55 5.65 -13.17 2.90
CA GLY A 55 5.23 -14.48 2.38
C GLY A 55 3.77 -14.48 1.97
N ALA A 56 3.19 -15.67 1.74
CA ALA A 56 1.81 -15.78 1.30
C ALA A 56 0.81 -15.28 2.36
N ALA A 57 -0.08 -14.37 1.97
CA ALA A 57 -1.25 -13.96 2.72
C ALA A 57 -2.50 -14.63 2.13
N THR A 58 -3.44 -14.99 2.99
CA THR A 58 -4.74 -15.54 2.59
C THR A 58 -5.79 -14.45 2.75
N MET A 59 -6.55 -14.16 1.70
CA MET A 59 -7.69 -13.26 1.77
C MET A 59 -8.82 -13.92 2.58
N VAL A 60 -9.36 -13.17 3.53
CA VAL A 60 -10.44 -13.59 4.44
C VAL A 60 -11.77 -13.01 3.97
N SER A 61 -11.80 -11.73 3.60
CA SER A 61 -12.98 -11.05 3.09
C SER A 61 -12.61 -9.87 2.18
N ASP A 62 -13.54 -9.46 1.33
CA ASP A 62 -13.46 -8.27 0.50
C ASP A 62 -14.75 -7.46 0.70
N THR A 63 -14.59 -6.21 1.13
CA THR A 63 -15.70 -5.29 1.39
C THR A 63 -15.56 -4.06 0.50
N ALA A 64 -16.50 -3.90 -0.44
CA ALA A 64 -16.65 -2.68 -1.21
C ALA A 64 -17.48 -1.67 -0.42
N HIS A 65 -17.02 -0.43 -0.35
CA HIS A 65 -17.77 0.68 0.24
C HIS A 65 -18.30 1.61 -0.85
N ASP A 66 -19.43 2.25 -0.57
CA ASP A 66 -20.11 3.18 -1.50
C ASP A 66 -19.28 4.45 -1.79
N ASP A 67 -18.22 4.71 -1.01
CA ASP A 67 -17.27 5.81 -1.22
C ASP A 67 -16.21 5.50 -2.29
N GLY A 68 -16.30 4.34 -2.96
CA GLY A 68 -15.36 3.87 -3.97
C GLY A 68 -14.10 3.21 -3.39
N ARG A 69 -14.01 3.09 -2.06
CA ARG A 69 -12.91 2.38 -1.40
C ARG A 69 -13.27 0.91 -1.23
N HIS A 70 -12.27 0.07 -1.45
CA HIS A 70 -12.34 -1.35 -1.17
C HIS A 70 -11.41 -1.68 -0.03
N TYR A 71 -11.88 -2.50 0.89
CA TYR A 71 -11.10 -3.02 2.01
C TYR A 71 -11.07 -4.54 1.92
N ARG A 72 -9.88 -5.08 1.72
CA ARG A 72 -9.66 -6.54 1.74
C ARG A 72 -9.00 -6.93 3.05
N ASN A 73 -9.64 -7.84 3.78
CA ASN A 73 -9.11 -8.41 5.00
C ASN A 73 -8.23 -9.63 4.66
N TYR A 74 -7.07 -9.71 5.28
CA TYR A 74 -6.09 -10.76 5.06
C TYR A 74 -5.60 -11.35 6.37
N ARG A 75 -5.07 -12.57 6.26
CA ARG A 75 -4.33 -13.24 7.31
C ARG A 75 -2.99 -13.70 6.77
N CYS A 76 -1.91 -13.47 7.53
CA CYS A 76 -0.63 -14.08 7.17
C CYS A 76 -0.70 -15.60 7.31
N THR A 77 -0.30 -16.31 6.27
CA THR A 77 -0.14 -17.76 6.34
C THR A 77 1.06 -18.03 7.22
N ARG A 78 0.86 -18.66 8.38
CA ARG A 78 1.99 -19.17 9.18
C ARG A 78 2.72 -20.19 8.30
N ARG A 79 4.00 -19.96 8.01
CA ARG A 79 4.88 -21.00 7.49
C ARG A 79 4.91 -22.11 8.54
N ARG A 80 4.36 -23.29 8.20
CA ARG A 80 4.55 -24.52 8.99
C ARG A 80 5.98 -24.99 8.88
#